data_AF-A0A3Q1I4V6-F1
#
_entry.id   AF-A0A3Q1I4V6-F1
#
_cell.length_a   1.000
_cell.length_b   1.000
_cell.length_c   1.000
_cell.angle_alpha   90.00
_cell.angle_beta   90.00
_cell.angle_gamma   90.00
#
_symmetry.space_group_name_H-M   'P 1'
#
loop_
_entity.id
_entity.type
_entity.pdbx_description
1 polymer ?
#
loop_
_entity_poly.entity_id
_entity_poly.type
_entity_poly.pdbx_seq_one_letter_code
_entity_poly.pdbx_strand_id
1 'polypeptide(L)'
;MAEVEGGAAPGGQPALSGGSAGSEDAQPAEKRAAQGDAARKEAEAAEEGPATDGGPRSHSAAVSVSSPDQFKIRRFFVLRPGTLNQAIKDVEALVDKEVDGSVKSTWLMAEVDHWNNEKERLVLITEFSLLVFKYDFVMFNCEQFHRIPLNFVDRISHGTFTFPKHSLLQREGEGVRVFWDRLREPSFTSRWNPFATDLPFMTFTYHPVRNINDTLAALCDIQKFREQLWDAAQKVHTMKPVPGKANGVLVLNQPIQIEAYVGLMSFLGNQNKLGYCMARGNIGF
;
A
#
# COMPACT_ATOMS: atom_id res chain seq x y z
N MET A 1 8.23 -28.23 50.36
CA MET A 1 8.37 -27.80 51.76
C MET A 1 8.84 -26.35 51.75
N ALA A 2 8.06 -25.45 52.39
CA ALA A 2 8.29 -24.03 52.76
C ALA A 2 8.61 -23.06 51.59
N GLU A 3 7.83 -22.02 51.20
CA GLU A 3 7.10 -20.91 51.86
C GLU A 3 7.94 -19.80 52.53
N VAL A 4 7.35 -18.58 52.53
CA VAL A 4 7.74 -17.25 53.08
C VAL A 4 8.53 -16.37 52.10
N GLU A 5 8.05 -15.27 51.48
CA GLU A 5 7.12 -14.16 51.77
C GLU A 5 7.75 -12.92 52.48
N GLY A 6 7.42 -11.71 51.99
CA GLY A 6 7.64 -10.39 52.62
C GLY A 6 8.81 -9.57 52.03
N GLY A 7 8.72 -8.28 51.70
CA GLY A 7 7.68 -7.25 51.88
C GLY A 7 8.34 -5.85 52.00
N ALA A 8 7.63 -4.84 51.46
CA ALA A 8 7.63 -3.41 51.82
C ALA A 8 8.74 -2.42 51.36
N ALA A 9 8.26 -1.37 50.67
CA ALA A 9 8.82 -0.02 50.57
C ALA A 9 8.56 0.79 51.87
N PRO A 10 9.22 1.95 52.09
CA PRO A 10 8.67 3.28 51.75
C PRO A 10 9.80 4.26 51.29
N GLY A 11 9.66 5.51 50.86
CA GLY A 11 8.64 6.56 50.81
C GLY A 11 9.40 7.90 50.63
N GLY A 12 8.72 8.98 50.18
CA GLY A 12 9.20 10.36 50.36
C GLY A 12 9.23 11.28 49.13
N GLN A 13 8.23 12.16 49.01
CA GLN A 13 8.30 13.48 48.36
C GLN A 13 8.73 14.56 49.37
N PRO A 14 9.22 15.72 48.91
CA PRO A 14 8.41 16.97 48.93
C PRO A 14 8.54 17.80 47.61
N ALA A 15 7.51 18.46 47.05
CA ALA A 15 6.96 19.81 47.32
C ALA A 15 8.02 20.96 47.27
N LEU A 16 7.88 22.17 46.68
CA LEU A 16 6.84 22.96 46.00
C LEU A 16 7.51 24.30 45.53
N SER A 17 6.77 25.14 44.77
CA SER A 17 6.92 26.61 44.50
C SER A 17 7.74 27.04 43.28
N GLY A 18 7.35 28.03 42.46
CA GLY A 18 6.16 28.90 42.42
C GLY A 18 6.35 30.10 41.46
N GLY A 19 5.26 30.52 40.78
CA GLY A 19 4.94 31.87 40.24
C GLY A 19 5.83 32.51 39.14
N SER A 20 5.43 33.53 38.37
CA SER A 20 4.17 34.19 37.98
C SER A 20 4.54 35.41 37.10
N ALA A 21 3.68 35.74 36.11
CA ALA A 21 3.33 37.07 35.59
C ALA A 21 4.24 37.91 34.62
N GLY A 22 3.53 38.53 33.64
CA GLY A 22 3.81 39.81 32.96
C GLY A 22 4.09 39.69 31.45
N SER A 23 3.17 39.96 30.49
CA SER A 23 2.66 41.26 29.98
C SER A 23 3.73 42.02 29.15
N GLU A 24 3.57 42.64 27.97
CA GLU A 24 2.52 43.47 27.34
C GLU A 24 2.72 43.60 25.80
N ASP A 25 1.61 43.92 25.12
CA ASP A 25 1.38 44.83 23.97
C ASP A 25 2.30 44.96 22.73
N ALA A 26 1.69 44.84 21.53
CA ALA A 26 1.64 45.92 20.53
C ALA A 26 0.57 45.65 19.44
N GLN A 27 -0.04 46.74 18.97
CA GLN A 27 -1.32 46.85 18.25
C GLN A 27 -1.11 47.16 16.72
N PRO A 28 -2.10 47.61 15.90
CA PRO A 28 -2.56 46.90 14.69
C PRO A 28 -2.31 47.64 13.35
N ALA A 29 -2.69 47.02 12.21
CA ALA A 29 -2.91 47.74 10.96
C ALA A 29 -4.11 47.17 10.16
N GLU A 30 -5.18 47.94 10.10
CA GLU A 30 -6.28 47.86 9.13
C GLU A 30 -6.21 49.06 8.16
N LYS A 31 -6.89 48.91 7.00
CA LYS A 31 -7.26 49.88 5.93
C LYS A 31 -6.57 49.56 4.59
N ARG A 32 -7.24 49.50 3.42
CA ARG A 32 -8.61 49.81 3.01
C ARG A 32 -8.82 49.29 1.57
N ALA A 33 -10.08 49.01 1.23
CA ALA A 33 -10.61 48.62 -0.08
C ALA A 33 -10.58 49.71 -1.17
N ALA A 34 -10.66 49.26 -2.44
CA ALA A 34 -11.45 49.79 -3.58
C ALA A 34 -11.00 49.01 -4.84
N GLN A 35 -11.76 48.12 -5.50
CA GLN A 35 -13.05 48.27 -6.21
C GLN A 35 -12.95 49.16 -7.46
N GLY A 36 -13.23 48.60 -8.64
CA GLY A 36 -13.26 49.32 -9.92
C GLY A 36 -13.46 48.39 -11.13
N ASP A 37 -14.72 48.01 -11.35
CA ASP A 37 -15.31 47.36 -12.54
C ASP A 37 -15.26 48.25 -13.81
N ALA A 38 -15.29 47.62 -15.00
CA ALA A 38 -15.96 48.03 -16.26
C ALA A 38 -15.25 47.43 -17.49
N ALA A 39 -15.80 46.38 -18.13
CA ALA A 39 -16.75 46.41 -19.25
C ALA A 39 -16.08 46.62 -20.65
N ARG A 40 -16.02 45.58 -21.51
CA ARG A 40 -16.96 45.24 -22.64
C ARG A 40 -16.74 46.17 -23.87
N LYS A 41 -16.45 45.74 -25.11
CA LYS A 41 -17.24 44.97 -26.11
C LYS A 41 -16.39 44.90 -27.42
N GLU A 42 -16.22 43.75 -28.09
CA GLU A 42 -16.97 43.18 -29.27
C GLU A 42 -16.38 43.51 -30.66
N ALA A 43 -16.74 42.64 -31.62
CA ALA A 43 -16.55 42.59 -33.09
C ALA A 43 -15.27 41.87 -33.58
N GLU A 44 -15.29 40.60 -34.01
CA GLU A 44 -16.05 39.89 -35.07
C GLU A 44 -15.54 40.18 -36.50
N ALA A 45 -14.93 39.17 -37.13
CA ALA A 45 -14.80 39.04 -38.58
C ALA A 45 -14.60 37.56 -38.94
N ALA A 46 -15.48 37.08 -39.84
CA ALA A 46 -15.55 35.73 -40.37
C ALA A 46 -14.52 35.48 -41.48
N GLU A 47 -14.12 34.22 -41.69
CA GLU A 47 -13.95 33.65 -43.03
C GLU A 47 -13.99 32.11 -43.05
N GLU A 48 -14.44 31.58 -44.17
CA GLU A 48 -14.83 30.20 -44.49
C GLU A 48 -13.66 29.18 -44.59
N GLY A 49 -14.00 27.88 -44.59
CA GLY A 49 -13.08 26.72 -44.60
C GLY A 49 -12.31 26.46 -45.91
N PRO A 50 -11.61 25.30 -46.06
CA PRO A 50 -12.27 23.99 -46.07
C PRO A 50 -11.51 22.84 -45.38
N ALA A 51 -12.17 21.68 -45.32
CA ALA A 51 -11.78 20.45 -44.65
C ALA A 51 -10.58 19.71 -45.26
N THR A 52 -9.75 19.08 -44.40
CA THR A 52 -9.05 17.81 -44.71
C THR A 52 -8.85 16.95 -43.45
N ASP A 53 -8.79 15.66 -43.76
CA ASP A 53 -8.75 14.41 -43.02
C ASP A 53 -7.61 14.24 -41.98
N GLY A 54 -7.78 13.32 -41.01
CA GLY A 54 -6.65 12.70 -40.30
C GLY A 54 -6.73 12.51 -38.78
N GLY A 55 -7.32 11.39 -38.33
CA GLY A 55 -6.79 10.58 -37.21
C GLY A 55 -7.43 10.75 -35.81
N PRO A 56 -7.78 9.65 -35.11
CA PRO A 56 -8.31 9.72 -33.75
C PRO A 56 -7.17 10.03 -32.78
N ARG A 57 -7.21 11.23 -32.19
CA ARG A 57 -6.39 11.57 -31.02
C ARG A 57 -6.80 10.67 -29.86
N SER A 58 -5.92 9.73 -29.52
CA SER A 58 -5.97 8.97 -28.28
C SER A 58 -5.79 9.94 -27.11
N HIS A 59 -6.89 10.45 -26.60
CA HIS A 59 -6.92 11.08 -25.29
C HIS A 59 -6.76 9.95 -24.27
N SER A 60 -5.54 9.81 -23.74
CA SER A 60 -5.35 9.24 -22.41
C SER A 60 -6.26 10.01 -21.47
N ALA A 61 -7.40 9.41 -21.13
CA ALA A 61 -8.32 9.95 -20.16
C ALA A 61 -7.63 9.85 -18.81
N ALA A 62 -6.90 10.90 -18.43
CA ALA A 62 -6.59 11.16 -17.04
C ALA A 62 -7.93 11.21 -16.31
N VAL A 63 -8.28 10.12 -15.64
CA VAL A 63 -9.49 10.02 -14.83
C VAL A 63 -9.41 11.15 -13.80
N SER A 64 -10.21 12.19 -14.01
CA SER A 64 -10.29 13.33 -13.11
C SER A 64 -10.93 12.84 -11.81
N VAL A 65 -10.07 12.51 -10.85
CA VAL A 65 -10.49 12.15 -9.50
C VAL A 65 -11.28 13.34 -8.93
N SER A 66 -12.55 13.10 -8.62
CA SER A 66 -13.46 14.13 -8.12
C SER A 66 -12.87 14.80 -6.87
N SER A 67 -13.12 16.10 -6.68
CA SER A 67 -12.58 16.87 -5.55
C SER A 67 -12.79 16.22 -4.17
N PRO A 68 -13.95 15.58 -3.82
CA PRO A 68 -14.09 14.87 -2.54
C PRO A 68 -13.23 13.61 -2.40
N ASP A 69 -12.92 12.92 -3.49
CA ASP A 69 -12.04 11.73 -3.46
C ASP A 69 -10.58 12.13 -3.21
N GLN A 70 -10.14 13.27 -3.76
CA GLN A 70 -8.82 13.83 -3.44
C GLN A 70 -8.68 14.14 -1.94
N PHE A 71 -9.73 14.66 -1.29
CA PHE A 71 -9.71 14.93 0.16
C PHE A 71 -9.61 13.65 1.01
N LYS A 72 -10.29 12.56 0.62
CA LYS A 72 -10.17 11.26 1.29
C LYS A 72 -8.78 10.67 1.13
N ILE A 73 -8.20 10.80 -0.06
CA ILE A 73 -6.88 10.29 -0.39
C ILE A 73 -5.78 11.05 0.37
N ARG A 74 -5.91 12.35 0.64
CA ARG A 74 -4.94 13.10 1.49
C ARG A 74 -4.85 12.60 2.93
N ARG A 75 -5.75 11.72 3.38
CA ARG A 75 -5.73 11.17 4.75
C ARG A 75 -4.72 10.05 4.93
N PHE A 76 -4.18 9.49 3.84
CA PHE A 76 -3.15 8.46 3.92
C PHE A 76 -1.83 9.04 4.44
N PHE A 77 -1.27 8.43 5.48
CA PHE A 77 -0.02 8.89 6.10
C PHE A 77 1.17 8.75 5.13
N VAL A 78 1.14 7.78 4.22
CA VAL A 78 2.17 7.60 3.18
C VAL A 78 2.36 8.83 2.28
N LEU A 79 1.33 9.68 2.14
CA LEU A 79 1.38 10.90 1.34
C LEU A 79 1.94 12.11 2.08
N ARG A 80 2.19 11.99 3.38
CA ARG A 80 2.80 13.08 4.14
C ARG A 80 4.23 13.30 3.63
N PRO A 81 4.67 14.55 3.44
CA PRO A 81 5.99 14.84 2.93
C PRO A 81 7.08 14.13 3.73
N GLY A 82 7.96 13.40 3.04
CA GLY A 82 9.08 12.67 3.65
C GLY A 82 8.73 11.32 4.27
N THR A 83 7.45 11.04 4.57
CA THR A 83 7.05 9.81 5.26
C THR A 83 7.34 8.54 4.45
N LEU A 84 7.02 8.53 3.16
CA LEU A 84 7.35 7.40 2.28
C LEU A 84 8.86 7.18 2.15
N ASN A 85 9.63 8.25 1.96
CA ASN A 85 11.09 8.15 1.83
C ASN A 85 11.75 7.64 3.11
N GLN A 86 11.23 8.06 4.27
CA GLN A 86 11.69 7.55 5.56
C GLN A 86 11.38 6.06 5.69
N ALA A 87 10.14 5.66 5.39
CA ALA A 87 9.75 4.26 5.43
C ALA A 87 10.59 3.36 4.51
N ILE A 88 10.90 3.83 3.29
CA ILE A 88 11.79 3.13 2.35
C ILE A 88 13.17 2.93 2.97
N LYS A 89 13.76 3.98 3.55
CA LYS A 89 15.07 3.88 4.23
C LYS A 89 15.03 2.89 5.39
N ASP A 90 13.95 2.92 6.17
CA ASP A 90 13.80 2.06 7.35
C ASP A 90 13.67 0.58 6.94
N VAL A 91 12.90 0.26 5.89
CA VAL A 91 12.80 -1.13 5.40
C VAL A 91 14.06 -1.59 4.67
N GLU A 92 14.76 -0.70 3.96
CA GLU A 92 16.05 -1.01 3.32
C GLU A 92 17.14 -1.31 4.36
N ALA A 93 17.12 -0.65 5.51
CA ALA A 93 18.03 -0.93 6.62
C ALA A 93 17.82 -2.32 7.26
N LEU A 94 16.64 -2.91 7.10
CA LEU A 94 16.32 -4.26 7.59
C LEU A 94 16.73 -5.37 6.61
N VAL A 95 17.22 -5.03 5.42
CA VAL A 95 17.63 -6.00 4.40
C VAL A 95 18.96 -6.63 4.81
N ASP A 96 18.98 -7.96 4.88
CA ASP A 96 20.20 -8.72 5.16
C ASP A 96 20.96 -8.93 3.85
N LYS A 97 22.10 -8.26 3.68
CA LYS A 97 22.88 -8.33 2.43
C LYS A 97 23.47 -9.72 2.16
N GLU A 98 23.68 -10.55 3.17
CA GLU A 98 24.22 -11.90 3.01
C GLU A 98 23.14 -12.87 2.54
N VAL A 99 21.93 -12.74 3.10
CA VAL A 99 20.80 -13.62 2.81
C VAL A 99 19.98 -13.15 1.61
N ASP A 100 19.60 -11.87 1.59
CA ASP A 100 18.69 -11.27 0.62
C ASP A 100 19.44 -10.69 -0.59
N GLY A 101 20.71 -10.34 -0.42
CA GLY A 101 21.52 -9.68 -1.44
C GLY A 101 21.17 -8.20 -1.62
N SER A 102 21.48 -7.64 -2.79
CA SER A 102 21.22 -6.22 -3.07
C SER A 102 19.74 -5.95 -3.39
N VAL A 103 19.20 -4.83 -2.90
CA VAL A 103 17.85 -4.35 -3.26
C VAL A 103 17.84 -3.97 -4.74
N LYS A 104 16.87 -4.50 -5.50
CA LYS A 104 16.68 -4.21 -6.92
C LYS A 104 15.58 -3.16 -7.14
N SER A 105 14.48 -3.26 -6.38
CA SER A 105 13.38 -2.31 -6.46
C SER A 105 12.49 -2.32 -5.22
N THR A 106 11.74 -1.23 -5.06
CA THR A 106 10.85 -0.95 -3.94
C THR A 106 9.47 -0.58 -4.45
N TRP A 107 8.43 -1.13 -3.83
CA TRP A 107 7.04 -1.01 -4.28
C TRP A 107 6.11 -0.71 -3.11
N LEU A 108 5.08 0.08 -3.37
CA LEU A 108 3.98 0.32 -2.44
C LEU A 108 2.73 -0.39 -2.97
N MET A 109 2.27 -1.41 -2.26
CA MET A 109 1.17 -2.27 -2.71
C MET A 109 0.14 -2.49 -1.63
N ALA A 110 -1.02 -3.00 -2.04
CA ALA A 110 -2.00 -3.55 -1.13
C ALA A 110 -1.95 -5.08 -1.22
N GLU A 111 -1.65 -5.73 -0.10
CA GLU A 111 -1.84 -7.18 0.03
C GLU A 111 -3.33 -7.47 0.17
N VAL A 112 -3.84 -8.43 -0.61
CA VAL A 112 -5.18 -8.97 -0.49
C VAL A 112 -5.09 -10.35 0.14
N ASP A 113 -5.58 -10.49 1.37
CA ASP A 113 -5.61 -11.80 2.04
C ASP A 113 -6.71 -12.72 1.48
N HIS A 114 -6.75 -13.96 1.93
CA HIS A 114 -7.74 -14.96 1.50
C HIS A 114 -9.17 -14.65 1.93
N TRP A 115 -9.36 -13.71 2.86
CA TRP A 115 -10.67 -13.17 3.28
C TRP A 115 -11.04 -11.87 2.57
N ASN A 116 -10.28 -11.51 1.53
CA ASN A 116 -10.43 -10.30 0.73
C ASN A 116 -10.11 -9.01 1.50
N ASN A 117 -9.40 -9.04 2.62
CA ASN A 117 -9.00 -7.80 3.28
C ASN A 117 -7.78 -7.19 2.58
N GLU A 118 -7.84 -5.89 2.31
CA GLU A 118 -6.72 -5.12 1.81
C GLU A 118 -5.85 -4.61 2.97
N LYS A 119 -4.53 -4.76 2.85
CA LYS A 119 -3.55 -4.29 3.83
C LYS A 119 -2.40 -3.57 3.12
N GLU A 120 -2.05 -2.38 3.59
CA GLU A 120 -0.94 -1.59 3.05
C GLU A 120 0.40 -2.30 3.32
N ARG A 121 1.23 -2.43 2.28
CA ARG A 121 2.54 -3.08 2.33
C ARG A 121 3.61 -2.32 1.55
N LEU A 122 4.80 -2.26 2.12
CA LEU A 122 6.02 -2.00 1.37
C LEU A 122 6.60 -3.34 0.92
N VAL A 123 6.98 -3.43 -0.35
CA VAL A 123 7.51 -4.66 -0.94
C VAL A 123 8.86 -4.37 -1.57
N LEU A 124 9.89 -5.10 -1.17
CA LEU A 124 11.22 -5.04 -1.76
C LEU A 124 11.49 -6.29 -2.59
N ILE A 125 11.92 -6.11 -3.82
CA ILE A 125 12.52 -7.18 -4.63
C ILE A 125 14.02 -7.06 -4.46
N THR A 126 14.65 -8.09 -3.88
CA THR A 126 16.10 -8.17 -3.74
C THR A 126 16.68 -9.18 -4.73
N GLU A 127 17.98 -9.42 -4.64
CA GLU A 127 18.65 -10.39 -5.49
C GLU A 127 18.20 -11.83 -5.23
N PHE A 128 17.90 -12.19 -3.98
CA PHE A 128 17.54 -13.57 -3.61
C PHE A 128 16.17 -13.71 -2.95
N SER A 129 15.54 -12.61 -2.51
CA SER A 129 14.32 -12.63 -1.70
C SER A 129 13.30 -11.60 -2.19
N LEU A 130 12.02 -11.91 -1.98
CA LEU A 130 10.92 -10.97 -1.97
C LEU A 130 10.58 -10.67 -0.50
N LEU A 131 10.71 -9.41 -0.10
CA LEU A 131 10.46 -8.96 1.27
C LEU A 131 9.18 -8.13 1.31
N VAL A 132 8.28 -8.45 2.22
CA VAL A 132 6.97 -7.79 2.35
C VAL A 132 6.82 -7.27 3.77
N PHE A 133 6.71 -5.95 3.91
CA PHE A 133 6.71 -5.25 5.19
C PHE A 133 5.33 -4.67 5.50
N LYS A 134 4.83 -4.95 6.70
CA LYS A 134 3.79 -4.18 7.38
C LYS A 134 4.47 -3.03 8.10
N TYR A 135 4.35 -1.84 7.52
CA TYR A 135 4.97 -0.63 8.04
C TYR A 135 3.92 0.31 8.64
N ASP A 136 4.17 0.79 9.85
CA ASP A 136 3.33 1.81 10.49
C ASP A 136 3.84 3.21 10.08
N PHE A 137 3.13 3.86 9.16
CA PHE A 137 3.44 5.23 8.71
C PHE A 137 3.11 6.33 9.74
N VAL A 138 2.47 5.98 10.86
CA VAL A 138 2.22 6.87 11.99
C VAL A 138 3.38 6.84 12.97
N MET A 139 3.81 5.63 13.36
CA MET A 139 4.86 5.42 14.35
C MET A 139 6.27 5.29 13.77
N PHE A 140 6.40 5.22 12.44
CA PHE A 140 7.66 5.03 11.72
C PHE A 140 8.42 3.76 12.17
N ASN A 141 7.73 2.62 12.17
CA ASN A 141 8.37 1.35 12.48
C ASN A 141 7.84 0.21 11.60
N CYS A 142 8.66 -0.83 11.46
CA CYS A 142 8.26 -2.08 10.83
C CYS A 142 7.65 -2.99 11.91
N GLU A 143 6.35 -3.23 11.83
CA GLU A 143 5.66 -4.13 12.78
C GLU A 143 5.88 -5.60 12.46
N GLN A 144 5.93 -5.93 11.17
CA GLN A 144 6.08 -7.30 10.69
C GLN A 144 6.72 -7.28 9.31
N PHE A 145 7.59 -8.24 9.02
CA PHE A 145 8.03 -8.51 7.66
C PHE A 145 7.99 -10.00 7.35
N HIS A 146 7.78 -10.31 6.07
CA HIS A 146 7.75 -11.66 5.54
C HIS A 146 8.81 -11.78 4.44
N ARG A 147 9.66 -12.80 4.53
CA ARG A 147 10.74 -13.07 3.59
C ARG A 147 10.41 -14.31 2.77
N ILE A 148 10.31 -14.16 1.47
CA ILE A 148 10.04 -15.24 0.51
C ILE A 148 11.28 -15.42 -0.36
N PRO A 149 12.04 -16.51 -0.23
CA PRO A 149 13.18 -16.76 -1.11
C PRO A 149 12.71 -16.96 -2.56
N LEU A 150 13.31 -16.22 -3.49
CA LEU A 150 12.92 -16.21 -4.90
C LEU A 150 13.18 -17.54 -5.62
N ASN A 151 14.12 -18.35 -5.11
CA ASN A 151 14.37 -19.71 -5.58
C ASN A 151 13.20 -20.67 -5.33
N PHE A 152 12.29 -20.34 -4.40
CA PHE A 152 11.09 -21.13 -4.15
C PHE A 152 9.88 -20.65 -4.94
N VAL A 153 9.90 -19.44 -5.49
CA VAL A 153 8.77 -18.90 -6.27
C VAL A 153 8.57 -19.73 -7.53
N ASP A 154 7.48 -20.49 -7.63
CA ASP A 154 7.23 -21.39 -8.76
C ASP A 154 6.20 -20.84 -9.74
N ARG A 155 5.28 -19.99 -9.28
CA ARG A 155 4.18 -19.50 -10.11
C ARG A 155 3.82 -18.08 -9.76
N ILE A 156 3.62 -17.27 -10.79
CA ILE A 156 3.10 -15.91 -10.70
C ILE A 156 1.83 -15.86 -11.55
N SER A 157 0.67 -15.66 -10.92
CA SER A 157 -0.61 -15.50 -11.62
C SER A 157 -0.99 -14.02 -11.65
N HIS A 158 -1.47 -13.56 -12.79
CA HIS A 158 -1.97 -12.20 -12.97
C HIS A 158 -3.37 -12.23 -13.58
N GLY A 159 -4.29 -11.45 -13.03
CA GLY A 159 -5.63 -11.33 -13.58
C GLY A 159 -6.61 -10.65 -12.64
N THR A 160 -7.87 -10.64 -13.07
CA THR A 160 -8.99 -10.08 -12.30
C THR A 160 -9.39 -11.00 -11.14
N PHE A 161 -10.04 -10.42 -10.14
CA PHE A 161 -10.50 -11.16 -8.98
C PHE A 161 -11.81 -11.88 -9.27
N THR A 162 -11.90 -13.14 -8.85
CA THR A 162 -13.11 -13.96 -8.96
C THR A 162 -13.46 -14.56 -7.61
N PHE A 163 -14.77 -14.71 -7.38
CA PHE A 163 -15.32 -15.23 -6.14
C PHE A 163 -16.19 -16.45 -6.43
N PRO A 164 -16.37 -17.37 -5.47
CA PRO A 164 -17.31 -18.49 -5.58
C PRO A 164 -18.72 -18.01 -5.93
N LYS A 165 -19.50 -18.85 -6.62
CA LYS A 165 -20.86 -18.51 -7.12
C LYS A 165 -21.81 -17.96 -6.05
N HIS A 166 -21.65 -18.35 -4.80
CA HIS A 166 -22.48 -17.94 -3.66
C HIS A 166 -21.81 -16.92 -2.74
N SER A 167 -20.69 -16.34 -3.16
CA SER A 167 -20.04 -15.26 -2.41
C SER A 167 -20.83 -13.96 -2.58
N LEU A 168 -20.99 -13.23 -1.49
CA LEU A 168 -21.55 -11.88 -1.50
C LEU A 168 -20.49 -10.80 -1.75
N LEU A 169 -19.23 -11.21 -1.93
CA LEU A 169 -18.11 -10.31 -2.15
C LEU A 169 -17.92 -10.05 -3.64
N GLN A 170 -17.67 -8.79 -3.96
CA GLN A 170 -17.23 -8.35 -5.28
C GLN A 170 -16.06 -7.41 -5.11
N ARG A 171 -15.15 -7.43 -6.07
CA ARG A 171 -13.97 -6.59 -6.09
C ARG A 171 -13.58 -6.32 -7.53
N GLU A 172 -13.35 -5.05 -7.82
CA GLU A 172 -12.84 -4.61 -9.12
C GLU A 172 -11.31 -4.56 -9.13
N GLY A 173 -10.75 -4.61 -10.34
CA GLY A 173 -9.32 -4.47 -10.58
C GLY A 173 -8.58 -5.78 -10.74
N GLU A 174 -7.27 -5.65 -10.90
CA GLU A 174 -6.34 -6.74 -11.18
C GLU A 174 -5.36 -6.92 -10.02
N GLY A 175 -4.79 -8.12 -9.95
CA GLY A 175 -3.81 -8.45 -8.94
C GLY A 175 -2.76 -9.41 -9.47
N VAL A 176 -1.69 -9.55 -8.69
CA VAL A 176 -0.62 -10.50 -8.90
C VAL A 176 -0.56 -11.42 -7.70
N ARG A 177 -0.69 -12.73 -7.93
CA ARG A 177 -0.53 -13.76 -6.91
C ARG A 177 0.78 -14.50 -7.12
N VAL A 178 1.62 -14.48 -6.10
CA VAL A 178 2.93 -15.15 -6.07
C VAL A 178 2.78 -16.42 -5.25
N PHE A 179 3.20 -17.56 -5.81
CA PHE A 179 3.21 -18.86 -5.15
C PHE A 179 4.64 -19.34 -4.95
N TRP A 180 4.94 -19.87 -3.76
CA TRP A 180 6.27 -20.39 -3.42
C TRP A 180 6.26 -21.83 -2.88
N ASP A 181 5.08 -22.44 -2.75
CA ASP A 181 4.96 -23.84 -2.33
C ASP A 181 3.83 -24.55 -3.08
N ARG A 182 4.20 -25.28 -4.13
CA ARG A 182 3.29 -26.11 -4.94
C ARG A 182 2.75 -27.34 -4.21
N LEU A 183 3.42 -27.81 -3.15
CA LEU A 183 3.09 -29.07 -2.48
C LEU A 183 2.22 -28.89 -1.25
N ARG A 184 2.21 -27.70 -0.65
CA ARG A 184 1.36 -27.40 0.49
C ARG A 184 0.01 -26.86 0.05
N GLU A 185 -1.01 -27.70 0.06
CA GLU A 185 -2.38 -27.17 0.05
C GLU A 185 -2.69 -26.52 1.41
N PRO A 186 -3.32 -25.33 1.43
CA PRO A 186 -3.81 -24.74 2.66
C PRO A 186 -4.69 -25.73 3.41
N SER A 187 -4.39 -25.94 4.70
CA SER A 187 -5.24 -26.75 5.56
C SER A 187 -6.66 -26.18 5.58
N PHE A 188 -7.68 -27.04 5.77
CA PHE A 188 -9.07 -26.58 5.87
C PHE A 188 -9.21 -25.50 6.97
N THR A 189 -8.52 -25.67 8.10
CA THR A 189 -8.49 -24.68 9.18
C THR A 189 -7.88 -23.34 8.77
N SER A 190 -6.82 -23.34 7.96
CA SER A 190 -6.21 -22.09 7.45
C SER A 190 -7.16 -21.37 6.48
N ARG A 191 -7.87 -22.13 5.63
CA ARG A 191 -8.86 -21.56 4.69
C ARG A 191 -9.99 -20.83 5.41
N TRP A 192 -10.46 -21.37 6.54
CA TRP A 192 -11.55 -20.80 7.32
C TRP A 192 -11.11 -19.84 8.43
N ASN A 193 -9.81 -19.68 8.67
CA ASN A 193 -9.29 -18.75 9.67
C ASN A 193 -8.94 -17.39 9.03
N PRO A 194 -9.63 -16.28 9.38
CA PRO A 194 -9.34 -14.94 8.83
C PRO A 194 -7.94 -14.40 9.18
N PHE A 195 -7.27 -14.99 10.15
CA PHE A 195 -5.93 -14.60 10.61
C PHE A 195 -4.84 -15.59 10.19
N ALA A 196 -5.13 -16.58 9.33
CA ALA A 196 -4.13 -17.51 8.85
C ALA A 196 -3.05 -16.76 8.02
N THR A 197 -1.79 -16.95 8.40
CA THR A 197 -0.62 -16.40 7.70
C THR A 197 0.21 -17.49 7.01
N ASP A 198 -0.23 -18.75 7.09
CA ASP A 198 0.52 -19.91 6.64
C ASP A 198 0.17 -20.36 5.21
N LEU A 199 -0.44 -19.45 4.42
CA LEU A 199 -0.80 -19.71 3.05
C LEU A 199 0.44 -19.73 2.15
N PRO A 200 0.52 -20.66 1.18
CA PRO A 200 1.67 -20.83 0.27
C PRO A 200 1.68 -19.79 -0.87
N PHE A 201 0.96 -18.68 -0.70
CA PHE A 201 0.84 -17.62 -1.69
C PHE A 201 0.58 -16.27 -1.04
N MET A 202 0.90 -15.21 -1.76
CA MET A 202 0.55 -13.84 -1.41
C MET A 202 -0.04 -13.16 -2.63
N THR A 203 -1.07 -12.35 -2.42
CA THR A 203 -1.76 -11.62 -3.51
C THR A 203 -1.58 -10.14 -3.31
N PHE A 204 -1.16 -9.44 -4.36
CA PHE A 204 -0.98 -8.00 -4.38
C PHE A 204 -1.96 -7.35 -5.34
N THR A 205 -2.36 -6.13 -5.03
CA THR A 205 -3.14 -5.25 -5.89
C THR A 205 -2.68 -3.80 -5.73
N TYR A 206 -3.31 -2.91 -6.51
CA TYR A 206 -2.93 -1.53 -6.65
C TYR A 206 -3.19 -0.81 -5.33
N HIS A 207 -2.21 0.00 -4.91
CA HIS A 207 -2.44 0.89 -3.80
C HIS A 207 -3.46 1.98 -4.18
N PRO A 208 -4.39 2.39 -3.29
CA PRO A 208 -5.37 3.44 -3.58
C PRO A 208 -4.77 4.78 -4.00
N VAL A 209 -3.49 5.02 -3.65
CA VAL A 209 -2.78 6.27 -3.92
C VAL A 209 -2.10 6.33 -5.30
N ARG A 210 -2.24 5.29 -6.13
CA ARG A 210 -1.51 5.17 -7.40
C ARG A 210 -1.70 6.34 -8.38
N ASN A 211 -2.85 7.03 -8.34
CA ASN A 211 -3.24 8.02 -9.34
C ASN A 211 -3.00 9.48 -8.88
N ILE A 212 -2.22 9.70 -7.82
CA ILE A 212 -2.04 11.04 -7.23
C ILE A 212 -0.89 11.80 -7.89
N ASN A 213 0.24 11.14 -8.07
CA ASN A 213 1.45 11.72 -8.65
C ASN A 213 2.19 10.64 -9.47
N ASP A 214 3.08 11.08 -10.35
CA ASP A 214 3.80 10.16 -11.24
C ASP A 214 4.76 9.24 -10.48
N THR A 215 5.30 9.69 -9.33
CA THR A 215 6.21 8.89 -8.51
C THR A 215 5.50 7.72 -7.83
N LEU A 216 4.30 7.93 -7.27
CA LEU A 216 3.46 6.88 -6.70
C LEU A 216 2.86 6.02 -7.80
N ALA A 217 2.52 6.58 -8.97
CA ALA A 217 2.10 5.79 -10.12
C ALA A 217 3.17 4.76 -10.50
N ALA A 218 4.44 5.17 -10.54
CA ALA A 218 5.55 4.27 -10.78
C ALA A 218 5.77 3.25 -9.63
N LEU A 219 5.69 3.69 -8.37
CA LEU A 219 5.88 2.82 -7.19
C LEU A 219 4.73 1.82 -6.94
N CYS A 220 3.54 2.10 -7.47
CA CYS A 220 2.34 1.28 -7.30
C CYS A 220 2.00 0.48 -8.58
N ASP A 221 2.89 0.45 -9.57
CA ASP A 221 2.68 -0.22 -10.84
C ASP A 221 2.83 -1.74 -10.71
N ILE A 222 1.71 -2.45 -10.73
CA ILE A 222 1.69 -3.92 -10.64
C ILE A 222 2.35 -4.60 -11.83
N GLN A 223 2.25 -4.06 -13.05
CA GLN A 223 2.78 -4.72 -14.23
C GLN A 223 4.31 -4.70 -14.18
N LYS A 224 4.89 -3.53 -13.91
CA LYS A 224 6.34 -3.41 -13.75
C LYS A 224 6.86 -4.22 -12.57
N PHE A 225 6.11 -4.25 -11.45
CA PHE A 225 6.42 -5.11 -10.32
C PHE A 225 6.49 -6.59 -10.73
N ARG A 226 5.48 -7.07 -11.45
CA ARG A 226 5.41 -8.46 -11.92
C ARG A 226 6.59 -8.80 -12.82
N GLU A 227 6.90 -7.94 -13.78
CA GLU A 227 8.02 -8.12 -14.71
C GLU A 227 9.34 -8.24 -13.95
N GLN A 228 9.62 -7.29 -13.06
CA GLN A 228 10.85 -7.32 -12.26
C GLN A 228 10.92 -8.51 -11.29
N LEU A 229 9.77 -8.91 -10.72
CA LEU A 229 9.71 -10.09 -9.86
C LEU A 229 10.00 -11.37 -10.66
N TRP A 230 9.45 -11.48 -11.86
CA TRP A 230 9.71 -12.61 -12.74
C TRP A 230 11.18 -12.67 -13.15
N ASP A 231 11.76 -11.54 -13.57
CA ASP A 231 13.19 -11.46 -13.93
C ASP A 231 14.09 -11.86 -12.77
N ALA A 232 13.83 -11.33 -11.57
CA ALA A 232 14.60 -11.63 -10.38
C ALA A 232 14.48 -13.12 -10.00
N ALA A 233 13.26 -13.67 -10.00
CA ALA A 233 13.04 -15.07 -9.66
C ALA A 233 13.65 -16.02 -10.71
N GLN A 234 13.57 -15.70 -12.00
CA GLN A 234 14.18 -16.48 -13.08
C GLN A 234 15.72 -16.49 -12.98
N LYS A 235 16.32 -15.34 -12.67
CA LYS A 235 17.76 -15.22 -12.42
C LYS A 235 18.19 -16.12 -11.26
N VAL A 236 17.44 -16.10 -10.16
CA VAL A 236 17.74 -16.91 -8.97
C VAL A 236 17.59 -18.41 -9.24
N HIS A 237 16.59 -18.83 -10.02
CA HIS A 237 16.44 -20.23 -10.42
C HIS A 237 17.64 -20.74 -11.21
N THR A 238 18.24 -19.87 -12.04
CA THR A 238 19.45 -20.19 -12.81
C THR A 238 20.68 -20.33 -11.90
N MET A 239 20.79 -19.48 -10.87
CA MET A 239 21.93 -19.47 -9.94
C MET A 239 21.84 -20.55 -8.84
N LYS A 240 20.65 -20.78 -8.30
CA LYS A 240 20.38 -21.67 -7.15
C LYS A 240 19.14 -22.53 -7.44
N PRO A 241 19.25 -23.54 -8.32
CA PRO A 241 18.11 -24.39 -8.66
C PRO A 241 17.69 -25.24 -7.46
N VAL A 242 16.39 -25.31 -7.21
CA VAL A 242 15.81 -26.19 -6.18
C VAL A 242 15.39 -27.52 -6.82
N PRO A 243 15.80 -28.67 -6.26
CA PRO A 243 15.36 -29.98 -6.74
C PRO A 243 13.83 -30.08 -6.79
N GLY A 244 13.27 -30.49 -7.92
CA GLY A 244 11.82 -30.55 -8.14
C GLY A 244 11.15 -29.26 -8.61
N LYS A 245 11.88 -28.14 -8.70
CA LYS A 245 11.41 -26.85 -9.28
C LYS A 245 12.24 -26.38 -10.48
N ALA A 246 12.79 -27.32 -11.25
CA ALA A 246 13.72 -27.05 -12.35
C ALA A 246 13.11 -26.33 -13.57
N ASN A 247 11.78 -26.26 -13.67
CA ASN A 247 11.09 -25.64 -14.80
C ASN A 247 11.04 -24.10 -14.74
N GLY A 248 11.70 -23.49 -13.76
CA GLY A 248 11.70 -22.04 -13.56
C GLY A 248 10.33 -21.51 -13.11
N VAL A 249 10.13 -20.20 -13.29
CA VAL A 249 8.94 -19.50 -12.80
C VAL A 249 7.84 -19.50 -13.85
N LEU A 250 6.71 -20.14 -13.55
CA LEU A 250 5.55 -20.18 -14.43
C LEU A 250 4.70 -18.92 -14.29
N VAL A 251 4.53 -18.18 -15.39
CA VAL A 251 3.69 -16.98 -15.44
C VAL A 251 2.35 -17.32 -16.08
N LEU A 252 1.25 -17.08 -15.37
CA LEU A 252 -0.11 -17.34 -15.86
C LEU A 252 -0.95 -16.07 -15.88
N ASN A 253 -1.61 -15.78 -16.99
CA ASN A 253 -2.63 -14.74 -17.08
C ASN A 253 -4.00 -15.38 -16.85
N GLN A 254 -4.41 -15.51 -15.59
CA GLN A 254 -5.66 -16.17 -15.21
C GLN A 254 -6.35 -15.43 -14.06
N PRO A 255 -7.69 -15.52 -13.95
CA PRO A 255 -8.40 -14.92 -12.83
C PRO A 255 -7.89 -15.45 -11.48
N ILE A 256 -7.81 -14.56 -10.50
CA ILE A 256 -7.36 -14.86 -9.15
C ILE A 256 -8.60 -15.17 -8.30
N GLN A 257 -8.76 -16.44 -7.95
CA GLN A 257 -9.86 -16.89 -7.11
C GLN A 257 -9.59 -16.56 -5.63
N ILE A 258 -10.54 -15.92 -4.97
CA ILE A 258 -10.56 -15.72 -3.51
C ILE A 258 -11.65 -16.61 -2.92
N GLU A 259 -11.28 -17.58 -2.10
CA GLU A 259 -12.20 -18.55 -1.47
C GLU A 259 -12.98 -17.97 -0.26
N ALA A 260 -13.40 -16.70 -0.34
CA ALA A 260 -14.18 -16.04 0.69
C ALA A 260 -15.68 -16.07 0.33
N TYR A 261 -16.49 -16.74 1.15
CA TYR A 261 -17.94 -16.86 0.96
C TYR A 261 -18.72 -15.81 1.77
N VAL A 262 -18.27 -15.56 3.00
CA VAL A 262 -18.88 -14.62 3.95
C VAL A 262 -17.84 -13.58 4.30
N GLY A 263 -18.17 -12.30 4.14
CA GLY A 263 -17.17 -11.23 4.31
C GLY A 263 -17.75 -9.85 4.54
N LEU A 264 -18.87 -9.73 5.26
CA LEU A 264 -19.38 -8.40 5.64
C LEU A 264 -18.30 -7.57 6.34
N MET A 265 -17.48 -8.22 7.18
CA MET A 265 -16.35 -7.57 7.86
C MET A 265 -15.25 -7.12 6.89
N SER A 266 -14.91 -7.91 5.87
CA SER A 266 -13.89 -7.50 4.88
C SER A 266 -14.43 -6.45 3.93
N PHE A 267 -15.71 -6.51 3.56
CA PHE A 267 -16.39 -5.46 2.80
C PHE A 267 -16.37 -4.12 3.56
N LEU A 268 -16.82 -4.12 4.82
CA LEU A 268 -16.79 -2.92 5.67
C LEU A 268 -15.36 -2.44 5.93
N GLY A 269 -14.41 -3.35 6.14
CA GLY A 269 -13.00 -3.04 6.34
C GLY A 269 -12.37 -2.38 5.13
N ASN A 270 -12.63 -2.89 3.93
CA ASN A 270 -12.10 -2.35 2.69
C ASN A 270 -12.75 -1.03 2.29
N GLN A 271 -14.06 -0.89 2.47
CA GLN A 271 -14.75 0.38 2.23
C GLN A 271 -14.20 1.50 3.14
N ASN A 272 -13.97 1.18 4.41
CA ASN A 272 -13.37 2.11 5.37
C ASN A 272 -11.83 2.15 5.32
N LYS A 273 -11.22 1.39 4.39
CA LYS A 273 -9.77 1.27 4.19
C LYS A 273 -9.04 1.04 5.52
N LEU A 274 -9.54 0.12 6.34
CA LEU A 274 -9.03 -0.18 7.69
C LEU A 274 -7.60 -0.71 7.69
N GLY A 275 -7.21 -1.45 6.65
CA GLY A 275 -5.86 -1.98 6.52
C GLY A 275 -4.82 -0.98 6.00
N TYR A 276 -5.17 0.30 5.88
CA TYR A 276 -4.27 1.38 5.47
C TYR A 276 -4.00 2.35 6.61
N CYS A 277 -2.81 2.92 6.64
CA CYS A 277 -2.45 4.00 7.54
C CYS A 277 -3.14 5.28 7.07
N MET A 278 -4.32 5.56 7.60
CA MET A 278 -5.09 6.77 7.31
C MET A 278 -5.53 7.50 8.58
N ALA A 279 -5.56 8.82 8.54
CA ALA A 279 -6.14 9.62 9.61
C ALA A 279 -7.66 9.38 9.68
N ARG A 280 -8.19 8.86 10.79
CA ARG A 280 -9.61 8.50 10.96
C ARG A 280 -10.41 9.52 11.80
N GLY A 281 -10.34 10.78 11.39
CA GLY A 281 -11.18 11.86 11.90
C GLY A 281 -10.55 12.59 13.08
N ASN A 282 -10.91 13.85 13.24
CA ASN A 282 -10.68 14.59 14.47
C ASN A 282 -11.95 14.43 15.31
N ILE A 283 -11.99 13.47 16.23
CA ILE A 283 -12.88 13.61 17.39
C ILE A 283 -12.11 14.49 18.37
N GLY A 284 -12.23 15.79 18.18
CA GLY A 284 -11.75 16.77 19.15
C GLY A 284 -12.78 16.88 20.28
N PHE A 285 -12.32 16.78 21.52
CA PHE A 285 -13.02 17.30 22.69
C PHE A 285 -12.72 18.79 22.83
#